data_AF-A0A1Q3R2J7-F1
#
_entry.id   AF-A0A1Q3R2J7-F1
#
_cell.length_a   1.000
_cell.length_b   1.000
_cell.length_c   1.000
_cell.angle_alpha   90.00
_cell.angle_beta   90.00
_cell.angle_gamma   90.00
#
_symmetry.space_group_name_H-M   'P 1'
#
loop_
_entity.id
_entity.type
_entity.pdbx_description
1 polymer ?
#
loop_
_entity_poly.entity_id
_entity_poly.type
_entity_poly.pdbx_seq_one_letter_code
_entity_poly.pdbx_strand_id
1 'polypeptide(L)' 'MHPLLIEGLSDAVGFVGGALAGFWLARLLGFDPFAEGYDGASVLAIAAVGLGGGMGLGAARRWRRARQAGRDQR' A
#
# COMPACT_ATOMS: atom_id res chain seq x y z
N MET A 1 4.07 23.21 -9.07
CA MET A 1 3.49 22.30 -8.06
C MET A 1 4.48 22.20 -6.89
N HIS A 2 4.04 22.39 -5.64
CA HIS A 2 4.93 22.34 -4.48
C HIS A 2 5.50 20.90 -4.32
N PRO A 3 6.83 20.70 -4.16
CA PRO A 3 7.45 19.37 -4.13
C PRO A 3 6.81 18.39 -3.12
N LEU A 4 6.38 18.92 -1.98
CA LEU A 4 5.67 18.18 -0.92
C LEU A 4 4.34 17.55 -1.40
N LEU A 5 3.63 18.18 -2.33
CA LEU A 5 2.37 17.65 -2.85
C LEU A 5 2.60 16.41 -3.72
N ILE A 6 3.67 16.41 -4.52
CA ILE A 6 4.03 15.26 -5.36
C ILE A 6 4.49 14.09 -4.50
N GLU A 7 5.24 14.38 -3.44
CA GLU A 7 5.68 13.39 -2.47
C GLU A 7 4.49 12.75 -1.74
N GLY A 8 3.61 13.56 -1.16
CA GLY A 8 2.41 13.09 -0.47
C GLY A 8 1.47 12.32 -1.40
N LEU A 9 1.27 12.79 -2.63
CA LEU A 9 0.45 12.10 -3.63
C LEU A 9 1.03 10.72 -3.99
N SER A 10 2.35 10.65 -4.20
CA SER A 10 3.01 9.38 -4.51
C SER A 10 2.94 8.40 -3.34
N ASP A 11 2.98 8.90 -2.10
CA ASP A 11 2.79 8.08 -0.89
C ASP A 11 1.36 7.56 -0.79
N ALA A 12 0.36 8.42 -1.00
CA ALA A 12 -1.04 8.04 -0.99
C ALA A 12 -1.35 7.00 -2.08
N VAL A 13 -0.84 7.19 -3.30
CA VAL A 13 -1.01 6.22 -4.40
C VAL A 13 -0.33 4.90 -4.08
N GLY A 14 0.89 4.94 -3.52
CA GLY A 14 1.60 3.74 -3.07
C GLY A 14 0.83 2.97 -1.99
N PHE A 15 0.30 3.69 -1.00
CA PHE A 15 -0.50 3.12 0.07
C PHE A 15 -1.80 2.50 -0.45
N VAL A 16 -2.59 3.26 -1.23
CA VAL A 16 -3.87 2.77 -1.77
C VAL A 16 -3.66 1.59 -2.71
N GLY A 17 -2.65 1.66 -3.59
CA GLY A 17 -2.31 0.56 -4.48
C GLY A 17 -1.88 -0.69 -3.71
N GLY A 18 -1.07 -0.53 -2.67
CA GLY A 18 -0.68 -1.62 -1.78
C GLY A 18 -1.85 -2.23 -1.02
N ALA A 19 -2.76 -1.39 -0.50
CA ALA A 19 -3.93 -1.84 0.25
C ALA A 19 -4.89 -2.61 -0.66
N LEU A 20 -5.12 -2.13 -1.89
CA LEU A 20 -5.92 -2.84 -2.89
C LEU A 20 -5.29 -4.18 -3.29
N ALA A 21 -3.96 -4.25 -3.43
CA ALA A 21 -3.29 -5.52 -3.68
C ALA A 21 -3.46 -6.51 -2.51
N GLY A 22 -3.34 -6.04 -1.27
CA GLY A 22 -3.59 -6.84 -0.07
C GLY A 22 -5.05 -7.31 0.02
N PHE A 23 -6.00 -6.45 -0.34
CA PHE A 23 -7.43 -6.78 -0.42
C PHE A 23 -7.69 -7.89 -1.44
N TRP A 24 -7.18 -7.74 -2.66
CA TRP A 24 -7.37 -8.75 -3.71
C TRP A 24 -6.69 -10.07 -3.36
N LEU A 25 -5.51 -10.03 -2.73
CA LEU A 25 -4.84 -11.24 -2.25
C LEU A 25 -5.66 -11.94 -1.17
N ALA A 26 -6.17 -11.20 -0.19
CA ALA A 26 -7.04 -11.77 0.84
C ALA A 26 -8.31 -12.39 0.24
N ARG A 27 -8.93 -11.71 -0.74
CA ARG A 27 -10.11 -12.20 -1.46
C ARG A 27 -9.81 -13.47 -2.26
N LEU A 28 -8.66 -13.55 -2.92
CA LEU A 28 -8.22 -14.74 -3.66
C LEU A 28 -7.97 -15.94 -2.75
N LEU A 29 -7.51 -15.70 -1.52
CA LEU A 29 -7.34 -16.71 -0.48
C LEU A 29 -8.66 -17.11 0.21
N GLY A 30 -9.79 -16.50 -0.19
CA GLY A 30 -11.12 -16.78 0.36
C GLY A 30 -11.43 -16.05 1.65
N PHE A 31 -10.57 -15.12 2.09
CA PHE A 31 -10.84 -14.30 3.26
C PHE A 31 -11.70 -13.10 2.88
N ASP A 32 -12.75 -12.84 3.66
CA ASP A 32 -13.65 -11.72 3.44
C ASP A 32 -13.50 -10.67 4.55
N PRO A 33 -12.90 -9.49 4.26
CA PRO A 33 -12.78 -8.40 5.22
C PRO A 33 -14.13 -7.88 5.74
N PHE A 34 -15.20 -8.11 4.98
CA PHE A 34 -16.54 -7.60 5.27
C PHE A 34 -17.51 -8.71 5.68
N ALA A 35 -17.03 -9.92 5.99
CA ALA A 35 -17.90 -10.98 6.48
C ALA A 35 -18.57 -10.57 7.80
N GLU A 36 -19.88 -10.78 7.86
CA GLU A 36 -20.69 -10.54 9.05
C GLU A 36 -20.22 -11.41 10.23
N GLY A 37 -20.23 -10.84 11.43
CA GLY A 37 -19.75 -11.52 12.64
C GLY A 37 -18.24 -11.41 12.89
N TYR A 38 -17.45 -10.83 11.97
CA TYR A 38 -16.01 -10.60 12.14
C TYR A 38 -15.25 -11.86 12.61
N ASP A 39 -15.40 -12.95 11.85
CA ASP A 39 -14.62 -14.17 12.05
C ASP A 39 -13.10 -13.88 11.98
N GLY A 40 -12.27 -14.78 12.53
CA GLY A 40 -10.81 -14.70 12.45
C GLY A 40 -10.29 -14.54 11.02
N ALA A 41 -11.02 -15.09 10.04
CA ALA A 41 -10.76 -14.86 8.62
C ALA A 41 -10.88 -13.38 8.22
N SER A 42 -11.91 -12.67 8.70
CA SER A 42 -12.10 -11.23 8.45
C SER A 42 -10.97 -10.39 9.05
N VAL A 43 -10.53 -10.74 10.26
CA VAL A 43 -9.42 -10.06 10.93
C VAL A 43 -8.11 -10.26 10.17
N LEU A 44 -7.83 -11.49 9.70
CA LEU A 44 -6.68 -11.79 8.84
C LEU A 44 -6.74 -11.03 7.52
N ALA A 45 -7.92 -10.92 6.91
CA ALA A 45 -8.12 -10.18 5.67
C ALA A 45 -7.81 -8.69 5.85
N ILE A 46 -8.32 -8.07 6.92
CA ILE A 46 -8.07 -6.67 7.25
C ILE A 46 -6.58 -6.43 7.54
N ALA A 47 -5.95 -7.33 8.30
CA ALA A 47 -4.52 -7.26 8.58
C ALA A 47 -3.70 -7.35 7.28
N ALA A 48 -4.07 -8.25 6.36
CA ALA A 48 -3.42 -8.38 5.05
C ALA A 48 -3.57 -7.13 4.19
N VAL A 49 -4.75 -6.48 4.19
CA VAL A 49 -4.98 -5.19 3.51
C VAL A 49 -4.09 -4.10 4.11
N GLY A 50 -4.04 -3.99 5.45
CA GLY A 50 -3.20 -3.03 6.15
C GLY A 50 -1.71 -3.22 5.88
N LEU A 51 -1.24 -4.47 5.90
CA LEU A 51 0.14 -4.83 5.54
C LEU A 51 0.43 -4.50 4.08
N GLY A 52 -0.48 -4.81 3.17
CA GLY A 52 -0.39 -4.44 1.76
C GLY A 52 -0.21 -2.94 1.58
N GLY A 53 -1.03 -2.12 2.26
CA GLY A 53 -0.92 -0.66 2.23
C GLY A 53 0.42 -0.15 2.76
N GLY A 54 0.88 -0.68 3.90
CA GLY A 54 2.19 -0.33 4.46
C GLY A 54 3.35 -0.69 3.52
N MET A 55 3.31 -1.86 2.89
CA MET A 55 4.31 -2.32 1.92
C MET A 55 4.30 -1.47 0.65
N GLY A 56 3.12 -1.15 0.11
CA GLY A 56 2.99 -0.29 -1.09
C GLY A 56 3.50 1.13 -0.85
N LEU A 57 3.23 1.68 0.33
CA LEU A 57 3.78 2.96 0.77
C LEU A 57 5.32 2.91 0.89
N GLY A 58 5.85 1.83 1.48
CA GLY A 58 7.30 1.59 1.56
C GLY A 58 7.96 1.47 0.18
N ALA A 59 7.31 0.79 -0.76
CA ALA A 59 7.77 0.66 -2.13
C ALA A 59 7.79 2.01 -2.88
N ALA A 60 6.72 2.82 -2.74
CA ALA A 60 6.66 4.16 -3.31
C ALA A 60 7.78 5.06 -2.77
N ARG A 61 8.02 5.03 -1.45
CA ARG A 61 9.14 5.76 -0.84
C ARG A 61 10.50 5.30 -1.35
N ARG A 62 10.73 3.99 -1.46
CA ARG A 62 11.99 3.44 -1.96
C ARG A 62 12.23 3.83 -3.42
N TRP A 63 11.19 3.80 -4.25
CA TRP A 63 11.26 4.21 -5.64
C TRP A 63 11.56 5.71 -5.81
N ARG A 64 10.94 6.59 -5.01
CA ARG A 64 11.27 8.02 -5.02
C ARG A 64 12.72 8.29 -4.64
N ARG A 65 13.21 7.67 -3.57
CA ARG A 65 14.62 7.80 -3.13
C ARG A 65 15.62 7.35 -4.21
N ALA A 66 15.34 6.24 -4.88
CA ALA A 66 16.16 5.75 -5.99
C ALA A 66 16.21 6.75 -7.17
N ARG A 67 15.11 7.44 -7.46
CA ARG A 67 15.06 8.47 -8.51
C ARG A 67 15.72 9.79 -8.13
N GLN A 68 15.74 10.15 -6.86
CA GLN A 68 16.46 11.32 -6.36
C GLN A 68 17.99 11.09 -6.41
N ALA A 69 18.46 9.90 -6.03
CA ALA A 69 19.88 9.55 -6.09
C ALA A 69 20.47 9.61 -7.53
N GLY A 70 19.68 9.28 -8.55
CA GLY A 70 20.10 9.40 -9.95
C GLY A 70 20.07 10.83 -10.52
N ARG A 71 19.47 11.80 -9.80
CA ARG A 71 19.43 13.22 -10.20
C ARG A 71 20.59 14.05 -9.64
N ASP A 72 21.20 13.62 -8.53
CA ASP A 72 22.39 14.27 -7.94
C ASP A 72 23.72 13.93 -8.64
N GLN A 73 23.70 12.96 -9.58
CA GLN A 73 24.89 12.56 -10.37
C GLN A 73 24.95 13.21 -11.76
N ARG A 74 24.07 14.16 -12.09
CA ARG A 74 24.09 14.95 -13.33
C ARG A 74 24.21 16.43 -13.04
#